data_AF-A0AAQ4F805-F1
#
_entry.id   AF-A0AAQ4F805-F1
#
_cell.length_a   1.000
_cell.length_b   1.000
_cell.length_c   1.000
_cell.angle_alpha   90.00
_cell.angle_beta   90.00
_cell.angle_gamma   90.00
#
_symmetry.space_group_name_H-M   'P 1'
#
loop_
_entity.id
_entity.type
_entity.pdbx_description
1 polymer ?
#
loop_
_entity_poly.entity_id
_entity_poly.type
_entity_poly.pdbx_seq_one_letter_code
_entity_poly.pdbx_strand_id
1 'polypeptide(L)' 'MASLVILMQLRYLFYEIQRRVKKHKNYLRVVKHMEANYPMATADELEKNSDDCAICWDHMESARKLPCGHLFHK' A
#
# COMPACT_ATOMS: atom_id res chain seq x y z
N MET A 1 -5.03 -21.87 -39.40
CA MET A 1 -5.85 -20.66 -39.12
C MET A 1 -6.19 -20.56 -37.63
N ALA A 2 -6.97 -21.49 -37.05
CA ALA A 2 -7.37 -21.43 -35.63
C ALA A 2 -6.21 -21.52 -34.61
N SER A 3 -5.19 -22.33 -34.89
CA SER A 3 -4.02 -22.51 -34.00
C SER A 3 -3.23 -21.22 -33.76
N LEU A 4 -3.00 -20.42 -34.80
CA LEU A 4 -2.30 -19.13 -34.69
C LEU A 4 -3.08 -18.14 -33.81
N VAL A 5 -4.40 -18.07 -33.99
CA VAL A 5 -5.27 -17.20 -33.20
C VAL A 5 -5.21 -17.59 -31.73
N ILE A 6 -5.29 -18.88 -31.41
CA ILE A 6 -5.19 -19.38 -30.03
C ILE A 6 -3.84 -19.03 -29.41
N LEU A 7 -2.72 -19.19 -30.14
CA LEU A 7 -1.39 -18.82 -29.65
C LEU A 7 -1.27 -17.32 -29.35
N MET A 8 -1.84 -16.46 -30.19
CA MET A 8 -1.84 -15.01 -29.96
C MET A 8 -2.67 -14.63 -28.72
N GLN A 9 -3.82 -15.26 -28.52
CA GLN A 9 -4.66 -15.03 -27.33
C GLN A 9 -3.98 -15.51 -26.04
N LEU A 10 -3.35 -16.69 -26.06
CA LEU A 10 -2.57 -17.19 -24.93
C LEU A 10 -1.41 -16.25 -24.57
N ARG A 11 -0.70 -15.74 -25.59
CA ARG A 11 0.38 -14.78 -25.38
C ARG A 11 -0.13 -13.48 -24.76
N TYR A 12 -1.27 -12.97 -25.22
CA TYR A 12 -1.89 -11.78 -24.64
C TYR A 12 -2.27 -11.98 -23.17
N LEU A 13 -2.98 -13.08 -22.86
CA LEU A 13 -3.37 -13.43 -21.50
C LEU A 13 -2.15 -13.59 -20.59
N PHE A 14 -1.08 -14.20 -21.09
CA PHE A 14 0.17 -14.33 -20.34
C PHE A 14 0.76 -12.98 -19.96
N TYR A 15 0.82 -12.02 -20.88
CA TYR A 15 1.30 -10.67 -20.57
C TYR A 15 0.40 -9.92 -19.60
N GLU A 16 -0.93 -10.08 -19.70
CA GLU A 16 -1.85 -9.51 -18.72
C GLU A 16 -1.59 -10.05 -17.31
N ILE A 17 -1.45 -11.37 -17.19
CA ILE A 17 -1.17 -12.02 -15.90
C ILE A 17 0.17 -11.54 -15.37
N GLN A 18 1.22 -11.51 -16.19
CA GLN A 18 2.53 -10.97 -15.80
C GLN A 18 2.44 -9.54 -15.30
N ARG A 19 1.67 -8.68 -15.98
CA ARG A 19 1.45 -7.28 -15.58
C ARG A 19 0.75 -7.20 -14.23
N ARG A 20 -0.31 -7.99 -14.00
CA ARG A 20 -1.03 -8.06 -12.73
C ARG A 20 -0.13 -8.54 -11.60
N VAL A 21 0.65 -9.60 -11.83
CA VAL A 21 1.60 -10.15 -10.85
C VAL A 21 2.68 -9.11 -10.51
N LYS A 22 3.24 -8.39 -11.49
CA LYS A 22 4.23 -7.34 -11.23
C LYS A 22 3.65 -6.21 -10.39
N LYS A 23 2.43 -5.76 -10.70
CA LYS A 23 1.72 -4.74 -9.90
C LYS A 23 1.49 -5.21 -8.46
N HIS A 24 1.04 -6.46 -8.29
CA HIS A 24 0.81 -7.03 -6.98
C HIS A 24 2.09 -7.19 -6.15
N LYS A 25 3.20 -7.64 -6.77
CA LYS A 25 4.52 -7.68 -6.13
C LYS A 25 4.99 -6.30 -5.67
N ASN A 26 4.78 -5.27 -6.48
CA ASN A 26 5.12 -3.89 -6.11
C ASN A 26 4.25 -3.41 -4.94
N TYR A 27 2.95 -3.67 -4.95
CA TYR A 27 2.06 -3.37 -3.84
C TYR A 27 2.54 -4.02 -2.54
N LEU A 28 2.79 -5.33 -2.55
CA LEU A 28 3.30 -6.04 -1.38
C LEU A 28 4.64 -5.51 -0.89
N ARG A 29 5.53 -5.09 -1.80
CA ARG A 29 6.81 -4.45 -1.43
C ARG A 29 6.58 -3.13 -0.68
N VAL A 30 5.70 -2.28 -1.19
CA VAL A 30 5.39 -0.99 -0.56
C VAL A 30 4.73 -1.20 0.79
N VAL A 31 3.77 -2.12 0.90
CA VAL A 31 3.12 -2.46 2.18
C VAL A 31 4.14 -2.96 3.20
N LYS A 32 5.00 -3.92 2.84
CA LYS A 32 6.04 -4.42 3.75
C LYS A 32 7.01 -3.33 4.18
N HIS A 33 7.41 -2.46 3.25
CA HIS A 33 8.27 -1.32 3.58
C HIS A 33 7.56 -0.35 4.53
N MET A 34 6.26 -0.12 4.32
CA MET A 34 5.46 0.74 5.17
C MET A 34 5.36 0.15 6.59
N GLU A 35 5.08 -1.14 6.71
CA GLU A 35 4.97 -1.83 8.00
C GLU A 35 6.30 -1.93 8.75
N ALA A 36 7.41 -2.15 8.04
CA ALA A 36 8.73 -2.27 8.65
C ALA A 36 9.29 -0.94 9.15
N ASN A 37 9.06 0.16 8.41
CA ASN A 37 9.69 1.45 8.70
C ASN A 37 8.78 2.43 9.45
N TYR A 38 7.46 2.21 9.46
CA TYR A 38 6.51 3.09 10.12
C TYR A 38 5.72 2.30 11.18
N PRO A 39 6.24 2.19 12.41
CA PRO A 39 5.54 1.52 13.49
C PRO A 39 4.21 2.23 13.79
N MET A 40 3.23 1.44 14.24
CA MET A 40 1.97 1.99 14.75
C MET A 40 2.26 2.79 16.03
N ALA A 41 1.69 3.98 16.12
CA ALA A 41 1.75 4.79 17.33
C ALA A 41 0.93 4.11 18.44
N THR A 42 1.44 4.12 19.66
CA THR A 42 0.71 3.64 20.83
C THR A 42 -0.41 4.62 21.18
N ALA A 43 -1.46 4.14 21.85
CA ALA A 43 -2.60 4.98 22.26
C ALA A 43 -2.16 6.20 23.11
N ASP A 44 -1.13 6.02 23.95
CA ASP A 44 -0.56 7.09 24.78
C ASP A 44 0.12 8.22 23.97
N GLU A 45 0.70 7.90 22.80
CA GLU A 45 1.28 8.91 21.91
C GLU A 45 0.20 9.63 21.09
N LEU A 46 -0.92 8.94 20.82
CA LEU A 46 -2.06 9.48 20.08
C LEU A 46 -2.89 10.45 20.94
N GLU A 47 -3.14 10.14 22.21
CA GLU A 47 -3.83 11.05 23.13
C GLU A 47 -3.00 12.30 23.46
N LYS A 48 -1.67 12.17 23.54
CA LYS A 48 -0.78 13.31 23.79
C LYS A 48 -0.65 14.26 22.59
N ASN A 49 -0.82 13.74 21.39
CA ASN A 49 -0.65 14.47 20.14
C ASN A 49 -1.96 14.38 19.34
N SER A 50 -3.00 14.99 19.90
CA SER A 50 -4.37 15.08 19.37
C SER A 50 -4.46 16.01 18.15
N ASP A 51 -3.56 15.82 17.18
CA ASP A 51 -3.56 16.58 15.94
C ASP A 51 -4.55 15.93 14.97
N ASP A 52 -5.35 16.75 14.30
CA ASP A 52 -6.11 16.33 13.14
C ASP A 52 -5.14 15.82 12.06
N CYS A 53 -5.52 14.77 11.33
CA CYS A 53 -4.63 14.22 10.32
C CYS A 53 -4.33 15.24 9.23
N ALA A 54 -3.06 15.58 9.01
CA ALA A 54 -2.67 16.59 8.02
C ALA A 54 -3.05 16.23 6.56
N ILE A 55 -3.48 14.99 6.28
CA ILE A 55 -3.90 14.53 4.95
C ILE A 55 -5.43 14.63 4.77
N CYS A 56 -6.22 14.16 5.73
CA CYS A 56 -7.69 14.10 5.60
C CYS A 56 -8.45 15.01 6.58
N TRP A 57 -7.77 15.67 7.51
CA TRP A 57 -8.31 16.59 8.51
C TRP A 57 -9.36 15.98 9.45
N ASP A 58 -9.39 14.65 9.57
CA ASP A 58 -10.24 13.93 10.52
C ASP A 58 -9.48 13.56 11.81
N HIS A 59 -10.24 13.29 12.87
CA HIS A 59 -9.70 12.75 14.11
C HIS A 59 -9.12 11.34 13.90
N MET A 60 -7.93 11.10 14.48
CA MET A 60 -7.22 9.84 14.37
C MET A 60 -7.54 8.90 15.54
N GLU A 61 -8.17 7.75 15.26
CA GLU A 61 -8.28 6.61 16.20
C GLU A 61 -7.08 5.64 16.11
N SER A 62 -6.42 5.61 14.95
CA SER A 62 -5.20 4.84 14.74
C SER A 62 -4.24 5.60 13.84
N ALA A 63 -2.99 5.73 14.28
CA ALA A 63 -1.97 6.48 13.55
C ALA A 63 -0.68 5.68 13.37
N ARG A 64 0.05 5.97 12.28
CA ARG A 64 1.43 5.53 12.09
C ARG A 64 2.38 6.70 12.28
N LYS A 65 3.52 6.41 12.91
CA LYS A 65 4.57 7.39 13.17
C LYS A 65 5.60 7.37 12.06
N LEU A 66 5.83 8.52 11.43
CA LEU A 66 6.93 8.70 10.49
C LEU A 66 8.24 8.98 11.25
N PRO A 67 9.40 8.71 10.63
CA PRO A 67 10.71 9.02 11.22
C PRO A 67 10.93 10.53 11.46
N CYS A 68 10.13 11.40 10.83
CA CYS A 68 10.11 12.84 11.10
C CYS A 68 9.23 13.25 12.29
N GLY A 69 8.58 12.30 12.97
CA GLY A 69 7.77 12.54 14.16
C GLY A 69 6.28 12.80 13.91
N HIS A 70 5.86 12.99 12.65
CA HIS A 70 4.45 13.21 12.32
C HIS A 70 3.62 11.92 12.41
N LEU A 71 2.36 12.07 12.82
CA LEU A 71 1.34 11.04 12.92
C LEU A 71 0.34 11.17 11.76
N PHE A 72 0.00 10.07 11.10
CA PHE A 72 -1.03 10.03 10.05
C PHE A 72 -1.95 8.83 10.22
N HIS A 73 -3.18 8.93 9.71
CA HIS A 73 -4.09 7.79 9.65
C HIS A 73 -3.48 6.57 8.96
N LYS A 74 -3.90 5.40 9.44
CA LYS A 74 -3.50 4.10 8.93
C LYS A 74 -3.88 3.84 7.46
#